data_AF-A0A965EF71-F1
#
_entry.id   AF-A0A965EF71-F1
#
_cell.length_a   1.000
_cell.length_b   1.000
_cell.length_c   1.000
_cell.angle_alpha   90.00
_cell.angle_beta   90.00
_cell.angle_gamma   90.00
#
_symmetry.space_group_name_H-M   'P 1'
#
loop_
_entity.id
_entity.type
_entity.pdbx_description
1 polymer ?
#
loop_
_entity_poly.entity_id
_entity_poly.type
_entity_poly.pdbx_seq_one_letter_code
_entity_poly.pdbx_strand_id
1 'polypeptide(L)'
;MTAKAATLDDVLRDAGRVVVAFSGGADSAFLAARATQVLGRENVLCVTAVSASLATSEERDCSDLAAEWNLDWRAVTTEETSRPEYIANEGDRCFHCKDELMDVLVPIAVERHAVIVLGVNVDDLGDHRPGQRAAEAKGARFPMVEAGLSKDDVRSISREMGLRTWDKPAAACLASRVPYGTPVTVGLLARIDRAEAALREVLVASGVRPGNLRVRHAGDTVRIEVDPDVFPVIGAHHSQIVRALEAVGYRYVTLDLAGFRSGNLNWALRPDSP
;
A
#
# COMPACT_ATOMS: atom_id res chain seq x y z
N MET A 1 -5.38 -24.53 13.70
CA MET A 1 -4.16 -23.69 13.56
C MET A 1 -3.15 -24.48 12.73
N THR A 2 -2.73 -23.95 11.59
CA THR A 2 -1.75 -24.63 10.70
C THR A 2 -0.36 -24.63 11.35
N ALA A 3 0.52 -25.55 10.92
CA ALA A 3 1.90 -25.60 11.43
C ALA A 3 2.64 -24.26 11.22
N LYS A 4 2.45 -23.62 10.07
CA LYS A 4 3.04 -22.31 9.76
C LYS A 4 2.54 -21.18 10.67
N ALA A 5 1.25 -21.19 11.03
CA ALA A 5 0.71 -20.20 11.95
C ALA A 5 1.31 -20.35 13.36
N ALA A 6 1.54 -21.58 13.83
CA ALA A 6 2.24 -21.83 15.09
C ALA A 6 3.70 -21.34 15.02
N THR A 7 4.40 -21.60 13.92
CA THR A 7 5.77 -21.07 13.70
C THR A 7 5.80 -19.55 13.71
N LEU A 8 4.82 -18.87 13.10
CA LEU A 8 4.72 -17.41 13.15
C LEU A 8 4.57 -16.91 14.59
N ASP A 9 3.74 -17.57 15.40
CA ASP A 9 3.59 -17.20 16.81
C ASP A 9 4.91 -17.34 17.58
N ASP A 10 5.68 -18.39 17.32
CA ASP A 10 6.98 -18.60 17.96
C ASP A 10 8.00 -17.53 17.55
N VAL A 11 8.05 -17.19 16.25
CA VAL A 11 8.88 -16.09 15.73
C VAL A 11 8.51 -14.76 16.39
N LEU A 12 7.21 -14.48 16.56
CA LEU A 12 6.74 -13.27 17.22
C LEU A 12 7.11 -13.26 18.72
N ARG A 13 6.94 -14.40 19.43
CA ARG A 13 7.33 -14.52 20.84
C ARG A 13 8.83 -14.30 21.04
N ASP A 14 9.66 -14.82 20.14
CA ASP A 14 11.11 -14.58 20.11
C ASP A 14 11.44 -13.08 19.95
N ALA A 15 10.72 -12.37 19.08
CA ALA A 15 10.90 -10.93 18.92
C ALA A 15 10.49 -10.12 20.17
N GLY A 16 9.57 -10.63 20.98
CA GLY A 16 9.13 -10.04 22.25
C GLY A 16 8.25 -8.80 22.05
N ARG A 17 8.85 -7.66 21.71
CA ARG A 17 8.14 -6.40 21.43
C ARG A 17 8.36 -5.99 19.99
N VAL A 18 7.31 -5.52 19.32
CA VAL A 18 7.39 -5.18 17.90
C VAL A 18 6.78 -3.82 17.56
N VAL A 19 7.40 -3.16 16.58
CA VAL A 19 6.81 -2.06 15.83
C VAL A 19 6.43 -2.60 14.46
N VAL A 20 5.13 -2.71 14.19
CA VAL A 20 4.62 -3.21 12.92
C VAL A 20 4.48 -2.05 11.94
N ALA A 21 5.19 -2.10 10.82
CA ALA A 21 4.95 -1.18 9.71
C ALA A 21 3.59 -1.52 9.06
N PHE A 22 2.57 -0.73 9.39
CA PHE A 22 1.17 -1.04 9.15
C PHE A 22 0.59 -0.16 8.03
N SER A 23 0.31 -0.79 6.88
CA SER A 23 -0.19 -0.12 5.68
C SER A 23 -1.69 -0.30 5.42
N GLY A 24 -2.39 -1.07 6.26
CA GLY A 24 -3.80 -1.43 6.05
C GLY A 24 -4.04 -2.40 4.89
N GLY A 25 -2.99 -2.84 4.17
CA GLY A 25 -3.06 -3.95 3.22
C GLY A 25 -3.17 -5.31 3.92
N ALA A 26 -3.62 -6.33 3.18
CA ALA A 26 -3.89 -7.68 3.70
C ALA A 26 -2.74 -8.25 4.56
N ASP A 27 -1.50 -8.22 4.05
CA ASP A 27 -0.34 -8.79 4.76
C ASP A 27 -0.01 -8.02 6.05
N SER A 28 0.04 -6.69 5.98
CA SER A 28 0.37 -5.86 7.16
C SER A 28 -0.74 -5.89 8.21
N ALA A 29 -2.01 -5.99 7.80
CA ALA A 29 -3.14 -6.12 8.70
C ALA A 29 -3.15 -7.48 9.41
N PHE A 30 -2.88 -8.55 8.66
CA PHE A 30 -2.69 -9.88 9.23
C PHE A 30 -1.58 -9.89 10.28
N LEU A 31 -0.39 -9.36 9.94
CA LEU A 31 0.73 -9.32 10.87
C LEU A 31 0.41 -8.50 12.12
N ALA A 32 -0.20 -7.33 11.96
CA ALA A 32 -0.59 -6.46 13.07
C ALA A 32 -1.58 -7.15 14.03
N ALA A 33 -2.64 -7.75 13.48
CA ALA A 33 -3.64 -8.46 14.26
C ALA A 33 -3.04 -9.70 14.94
N ARG A 34 -2.24 -10.49 14.22
CA ARG A 34 -1.66 -11.72 14.76
C ARG A 34 -0.62 -11.43 15.84
N ALA A 35 0.27 -10.44 15.61
CA ALA A 35 1.21 -9.98 16.62
C ALA A 35 0.50 -9.52 17.89
N THR A 36 -0.58 -8.75 17.75
CA THR A 36 -1.37 -8.26 18.90
C THR A 36 -2.01 -9.41 19.68
N GLN A 37 -2.55 -10.42 19.00
CA GLN A 37 -3.11 -11.61 19.65
C GLN A 37 -2.05 -12.45 20.38
N VAL A 38 -0.84 -12.54 19.84
CA VAL A 38 0.24 -13.39 20.37
C VAL A 38 0.99 -12.72 21.51
N LEU A 39 1.29 -11.43 21.37
CA LEU A 39 2.18 -10.68 22.27
C LEU A 39 1.44 -9.78 23.25
N GLY A 40 0.15 -9.54 23.03
CA GLY A 40 -0.61 -8.53 23.77
C GLY A 40 -0.42 -7.14 23.18
N ARG A 41 -1.47 -6.32 23.30
CA ARG A 41 -1.55 -4.97 22.71
C ARG A 41 -0.43 -4.05 23.19
N GLU A 42 -0.01 -4.17 24.44
CA GLU A 42 1.05 -3.37 25.05
C GLU A 42 2.44 -3.61 24.47
N ASN A 43 2.67 -4.77 23.84
CA ASN A 43 3.94 -5.16 23.25
C ASN A 43 4.01 -4.91 21.73
N VAL A 44 2.93 -4.40 21.13
CA VAL A 44 2.80 -4.22 19.68
C VAL A 44 2.38 -2.80 19.38
N LEU A 45 3.22 -2.02 18.70
CA LEU A 45 2.83 -0.71 18.16
C LEU A 45 2.68 -0.82 16.63
N CYS A 46 1.49 -0.55 16.11
CA CYS A 46 1.22 -0.49 14.68
C CYS A 46 1.41 0.95 14.18
N VAL A 47 2.30 1.14 13.21
CA VAL A 47 2.65 2.48 12.72
C VAL A 47 2.31 2.61 11.24
N THR A 48 1.47 3.60 10.91
CA THR A 48 1.17 3.98 9.52
C THR A 48 1.96 5.23 9.16
N ALA A 49 2.73 5.14 8.08
CA ALA A 49 3.45 6.26 7.49
C ALA A 49 2.48 7.13 6.69
N VAL A 50 2.33 8.38 7.08
CA VAL A 50 1.46 9.36 6.42
C VAL A 50 2.33 10.38 5.71
N SER A 51 2.17 10.43 4.39
CA SER A 51 2.84 11.38 3.51
C SER A 51 1.93 11.67 2.32
N ALA A 52 2.37 12.56 1.43
CA ALA A 52 1.65 12.82 0.19
C ALA A 52 1.54 11.58 -0.72
N SER A 53 2.31 10.50 -0.48
CA SER A 53 2.26 9.29 -1.29
C SER A 53 1.19 8.28 -0.84
N LEU A 54 0.68 8.44 0.39
CA LEU A 54 -0.44 7.67 0.91
C LEU A 54 -1.76 8.34 0.49
N ALA A 55 -2.69 7.56 -0.08
CA ALA A 55 -4.02 8.08 -0.38
C ALA A 55 -4.79 8.37 0.91
N THR A 56 -5.53 9.48 0.95
CA THR A 56 -6.27 9.90 2.15
C THR A 56 -7.27 8.83 2.62
N SER A 57 -7.84 8.06 1.69
CA SER A 57 -8.74 6.94 2.02
C SER A 57 -8.03 5.80 2.75
N GLU A 58 -6.75 5.55 2.45
CA GLU A 58 -5.98 4.46 3.07
C GLU A 58 -5.59 4.79 4.52
N GLU A 59 -5.29 6.06 4.82
CA GLU A 59 -5.04 6.49 6.21
C GLU A 59 -6.29 6.26 7.09
N ARG A 60 -7.45 6.70 6.62
CA ARG A 60 -8.74 6.45 7.31
C ARG A 60 -8.99 4.96 7.48
N ASP A 61 -8.77 4.17 6.43
CA ASP A 61 -8.96 2.72 6.48
C ASP A 61 -8.05 2.03 7.51
N CYS A 62 -6.79 2.51 7.65
CA CYS A 62 -5.87 2.05 8.69
C CYS A 62 -6.38 2.39 10.10
N SER A 63 -6.83 3.63 10.32
CA SER A 63 -7.39 4.07 11.60
C SER A 63 -8.62 3.25 11.97
N ASP A 64 -9.54 3.05 11.03
CA ASP A 64 -10.78 2.28 11.25
C ASP A 64 -10.46 0.82 11.56
N LEU A 65 -9.52 0.20 10.83
CA LEU A 65 -9.10 -1.18 11.08
C LEU A 65 -8.40 -1.31 12.44
N ALA A 66 -7.59 -0.33 12.83
CA ALA A 66 -6.95 -0.30 14.14
C ALA A 66 -7.97 -0.22 15.28
N ALA A 67 -9.01 0.59 15.13
CA ALA A 67 -10.11 0.65 16.09
C ALA A 67 -10.91 -0.67 16.14
N GLU A 68 -11.26 -1.24 14.98
CA GLU A 68 -11.98 -2.51 14.85
C GLU A 68 -11.26 -3.66 15.56
N TRP A 69 -9.92 -3.71 15.46
CA TRP A 69 -9.09 -4.77 16.02
C TRP A 69 -8.43 -4.42 17.35
N ASN A 70 -8.78 -3.27 17.94
CA ASN A 70 -8.19 -2.77 19.19
C ASN A 70 -6.65 -2.74 19.17
N LEU A 71 -6.07 -2.31 18.06
CA LEU A 71 -4.61 -2.19 17.90
C LEU A 71 -4.09 -0.97 18.68
N ASP A 72 -2.86 -1.04 19.20
CA ASP A 72 -2.12 0.17 19.59
C ASP A 72 -1.55 0.79 18.30
N TRP A 73 -2.21 1.83 17.80
CA TRP A 73 -1.92 2.41 16.49
C TRP A 73 -1.51 3.86 16.57
N ARG A 74 -0.54 4.24 15.72
CA ARG A 74 -0.08 5.62 15.58
C ARG A 74 0.22 5.95 14.12
N ALA A 75 -0.33 7.06 13.62
CA ALA A 75 0.14 7.70 12.41
C ALA A 75 1.45 8.46 12.67
N VAL A 76 2.41 8.36 11.77
CA VAL A 76 3.67 9.13 11.79
C VAL A 76 3.88 9.79 10.44
N THR A 77 4.35 11.04 10.44
CA THR A 77 4.66 11.73 9.19
C THR A 77 5.98 11.23 8.61
N THR A 78 6.01 10.96 7.31
CA THR A 78 7.24 10.74 6.54
C THR A 78 7.35 11.79 5.45
N GLU A 79 8.58 12.20 5.13
CA GLU A 79 8.85 13.30 4.21
C GLU A 79 9.63 12.82 2.98
N GLU A 80 9.32 11.64 2.44
CA GLU A 80 10.03 11.12 1.27
C GLU A 80 9.91 12.04 0.06
N THR A 81 8.85 12.84 -0.03
CA THR A 81 8.68 13.88 -1.07
C THR A 81 9.63 15.06 -0.94
N SER A 82 10.47 15.11 0.10
CA SER A 82 11.57 16.06 0.24
C SER A 82 12.92 15.49 -0.25
N ARG A 83 13.00 14.18 -0.49
CA ARG A 83 14.23 13.50 -0.94
C ARG A 83 14.37 13.58 -2.47
N PRO A 84 15.47 14.15 -3.00
CA PRO A 84 15.69 14.24 -4.44
C PRO A 84 15.56 12.90 -5.18
N GLU A 85 16.01 11.82 -4.56
CA GLU A 85 16.01 10.46 -5.12
C GLU A 85 14.60 9.88 -5.24
N TYR A 86 13.71 10.20 -4.30
CA TYR A 86 12.30 9.84 -4.40
C TYR A 86 11.58 10.69 -5.44
N ILE A 87 11.85 12.00 -5.46
CA ILE A 87 11.26 12.95 -6.43
C ILE A 87 11.63 12.54 -7.86
N ALA A 88 12.87 12.11 -8.10
CA ALA A 88 13.35 11.67 -9.42
C ALA A 88 12.49 10.54 -10.02
N ASN A 89 11.84 9.73 -9.17
CA ASN A 89 10.89 8.70 -9.59
C ASN A 89 11.52 7.68 -10.56
N GLU A 90 12.72 7.24 -10.24
CA GLU A 90 13.42 6.19 -10.98
C GLU A 90 13.01 4.79 -10.47
N GLY A 91 13.60 3.74 -11.05
CA GLY A 91 13.29 2.35 -10.72
C GLY A 91 13.51 1.97 -9.23
N ASP A 92 14.29 2.77 -8.50
CA ASP A 92 14.59 2.59 -7.09
C ASP A 92 13.77 3.49 -6.15
N ARG A 93 12.77 4.25 -6.63
CA ARG A 93 11.90 5.11 -5.79
C ARG A 93 11.38 4.41 -4.53
N CYS A 94 10.99 3.14 -4.65
CA CYS A 94 10.49 2.34 -3.53
C CYS A 94 11.56 2.03 -2.47
N PHE A 95 12.85 2.03 -2.83
CA PHE A 95 13.97 2.02 -1.88
C PHE A 95 13.90 3.26 -1.00
N HIS A 96 13.94 4.44 -1.62
CA HIS A 96 14.03 5.74 -0.91
C HIS A 96 12.80 6.02 -0.03
N CYS A 97 11.62 5.65 -0.52
CA CYS A 97 10.38 5.70 0.28
C CYS A 97 10.46 4.79 1.52
N LYS A 98 11.00 3.57 1.37
CA LYS A 98 11.13 2.66 2.51
C LYS A 98 12.27 3.06 3.44
N ASP A 99 13.35 3.61 2.91
CA ASP A 99 14.49 4.12 3.66
C ASP A 99 14.08 5.24 4.62
N GLU A 100 13.28 6.20 4.14
CA GLU A 100 12.65 7.25 4.95
C GLU A 100 11.75 6.68 6.03
N LEU A 101 10.88 5.71 5.69
CA LEU A 101 10.04 5.06 6.70
C LEU A 101 10.89 4.47 7.83
N MET A 102 11.97 3.79 7.50
CA MET A 102 12.84 3.21 8.50
C MET A 102 13.55 4.27 9.36
N ASP A 103 13.95 5.41 8.78
CA ASP A 103 14.51 6.52 9.56
C ASP A 103 13.55 7.05 10.63
N VAL A 104 12.25 7.01 10.35
CA VAL A 104 11.20 7.36 11.32
C VAL A 104 10.95 6.22 12.33
N LEU A 105 10.92 4.96 11.87
CA LEU A 105 10.59 3.82 12.74
C LEU A 105 11.72 3.41 13.69
N VAL A 106 12.98 3.56 13.30
CA VAL A 106 14.13 3.12 14.12
C VAL A 106 14.17 3.81 15.48
N PRO A 107 14.07 5.15 15.60
CA PRO A 107 14.01 5.81 16.90
C PRO A 107 12.84 5.33 17.77
N ILE A 108 11.68 5.08 17.17
CA ILE A 108 10.48 4.58 17.85
C ILE A 108 10.72 3.17 18.41
N ALA A 109 11.32 2.31 17.61
CA ALA A 109 11.63 0.94 17.98
C ALA A 109 12.67 0.89 19.12
N VAL A 110 13.70 1.75 19.04
CA VAL A 110 14.72 1.91 20.10
C VAL A 110 14.08 2.35 21.41
N GLU A 111 13.24 3.38 21.41
CA GLU A 111 12.55 3.89 22.60
C GLU A 111 11.69 2.81 23.28
N ARG A 112 11.06 1.93 22.50
CA ARG A 112 10.19 0.87 23.00
C ARG A 112 10.90 -0.44 23.33
N HIS A 113 12.20 -0.54 23.02
CA HIS A 113 12.96 -1.79 23.03
C HIS A 113 12.25 -2.87 22.19
N ALA A 114 11.89 -2.51 20.97
CA ALA A 114 11.09 -3.33 20.05
C ALA A 114 11.82 -3.58 18.72
N VAL A 115 11.45 -4.65 18.03
CA VAL A 115 11.94 -4.97 16.69
C VAL A 115 10.94 -4.47 15.63
N ILE A 116 11.44 -3.86 14.56
CA ILE A 116 10.59 -3.44 13.44
C ILE A 116 10.24 -4.67 12.61
N VAL A 117 8.95 -4.90 12.35
CA VAL A 117 8.47 -6.03 11.54
C VAL A 117 7.61 -5.54 10.38
N LEU A 118 7.78 -6.16 9.21
CA LEU A 118 7.03 -5.85 7.99
C LEU A 118 6.23 -7.08 7.53
N GLY A 119 5.02 -6.83 7.05
CA GLY A 119 4.16 -7.85 6.44
C GLY A 119 4.65 -8.22 5.03
N VAL A 120 5.64 -9.10 4.95
CA VAL A 120 6.20 -9.67 3.72
C VAL A 120 6.02 -11.18 3.77
N ASN A 121 5.52 -11.80 2.71
CA ASN A 121 5.31 -13.25 2.62
C ASN A 121 6.31 -13.89 1.63
N VAL A 122 6.37 -15.23 1.56
CA VAL A 122 7.37 -15.92 0.73
C VAL A 122 7.21 -15.67 -0.77
N ASP A 123 6.00 -15.35 -1.23
CA ASP A 123 5.75 -15.04 -2.65
C ASP A 123 6.37 -13.69 -3.06
N ASP A 124 6.65 -12.81 -2.10
CA ASP A 124 7.29 -11.52 -2.37
C ASP A 124 8.80 -11.64 -2.62
N LEU A 125 9.44 -12.76 -2.26
CA LEU A 125 10.91 -12.94 -2.31
C LEU A 125 11.48 -12.98 -3.74
N GLY A 126 10.67 -13.33 -4.74
CA GLY A 126 11.11 -13.46 -6.14
C GLY A 126 11.07 -12.15 -6.94
N ASP A 127 10.54 -11.06 -6.38
CA ASP A 127 10.28 -9.82 -7.10
C ASP A 127 11.43 -8.81 -6.95
N HIS A 128 11.51 -7.84 -7.87
CA HIS A 128 12.34 -6.65 -7.67
C HIS A 128 11.76 -5.81 -6.51
N ARG A 129 12.30 -6.00 -5.30
CA ARG A 129 11.81 -5.40 -4.05
C ARG A 129 12.84 -4.46 -3.41
N PRO A 130 13.18 -3.33 -4.06
CA PRO A 130 14.19 -2.40 -3.55
C PRO A 130 13.83 -1.87 -2.15
N GLY A 131 12.54 -1.68 -1.84
CA GLY A 131 12.10 -1.29 -0.51
C GLY A 131 12.45 -2.31 0.58
N GLN A 132 12.23 -3.61 0.35
CA GLN A 132 12.53 -4.64 1.37
C GLN A 132 14.01 -4.64 1.75
N ARG A 133 14.91 -4.44 0.77
CA ARG A 133 16.35 -4.30 1.03
C ARG A 133 16.67 -3.10 1.92
N ALA A 134 16.01 -1.96 1.72
CA ALA A 134 16.19 -0.78 2.58
C ALA A 134 15.73 -1.07 4.03
N ALA A 135 14.62 -1.80 4.19
CA ALA A 135 14.12 -2.20 5.50
C ALA A 135 15.08 -3.15 6.22
N GLU A 136 15.53 -4.20 5.52
CA GLU A 136 16.47 -5.18 6.04
C GLU A 136 17.80 -4.54 6.45
N ALA A 137 18.33 -3.63 5.63
CA ALA A 137 19.56 -2.89 5.93
C ALA A 137 19.48 -2.06 7.23
N LYS A 138 18.27 -1.70 7.67
CA LYS A 138 18.00 -0.98 8.92
C LYS A 138 17.41 -1.88 10.02
N GLY A 139 17.58 -3.19 9.90
CA GLY A 139 17.28 -4.17 10.94
C GLY A 139 15.82 -4.58 11.05
N ALA A 140 15.00 -4.36 10.02
CA ALA A 140 13.65 -4.91 9.99
C ALA A 140 13.67 -6.45 9.86
N ARG A 141 12.73 -7.12 10.53
CA ARG A 141 12.45 -8.56 10.38
C ARG A 141 11.21 -8.80 9.50
N PHE A 142 11.12 -10.01 8.95
CA PHE A 142 10.00 -10.46 8.12
C PHE A 142 9.39 -11.75 8.69
N PRO A 143 8.63 -11.68 9.80
CA PRO A 143 8.20 -12.86 10.55
C PRO A 143 7.41 -13.88 9.72
N MET A 144 6.63 -13.41 8.75
CA MET A 144 5.82 -14.26 7.88
C MET A 144 6.69 -15.03 6.87
N VAL A 145 7.81 -14.45 6.40
CA VAL A 145 8.83 -15.17 5.62
C VAL A 145 9.52 -16.21 6.49
N GLU A 146 9.94 -15.83 7.72
CA GLU A 146 10.59 -16.74 8.66
C GLU A 146 9.73 -17.97 9.00
N ALA A 147 8.41 -17.79 9.04
CA ALA A 147 7.43 -18.86 9.25
C ALA A 147 6.96 -19.56 7.95
N GLY A 148 7.48 -19.16 6.79
CA GLY A 148 7.19 -19.78 5.50
C GLY A 148 5.76 -19.57 4.99
N LEU A 149 5.08 -18.50 5.39
CA LEU A 149 3.72 -18.20 4.94
C LEU A 149 3.73 -17.68 3.50
N SER A 150 2.89 -18.30 2.66
CA SER A 150 2.51 -17.75 1.35
C SER A 150 1.39 -16.73 1.49
N LYS A 151 1.14 -15.99 0.43
CA LYS A 151 -0.01 -15.08 0.31
C LYS A 151 -1.33 -15.82 0.52
N ASP A 152 -1.46 -17.05 0.04
CA ASP A 152 -2.67 -17.85 0.22
C ASP A 152 -2.84 -18.29 1.68
N ASP A 153 -1.76 -18.64 2.38
CA ASP A 153 -1.80 -18.91 3.83
C ASP A 153 -2.31 -17.69 4.58
N VAL A 154 -1.74 -16.51 4.28
CA VAL A 154 -2.12 -15.23 4.91
C VAL A 154 -3.60 -14.94 4.69
N ARG A 155 -4.10 -15.07 3.46
CA ARG A 155 -5.50 -14.82 3.12
C ARG A 155 -6.44 -15.79 3.82
N SER A 156 -6.08 -17.08 3.84
CA SER A 156 -6.89 -18.11 4.51
C SER A 156 -7.01 -17.85 6.00
N ILE A 157 -5.88 -17.63 6.68
CA ILE A 157 -5.86 -17.39 8.12
C ILE A 157 -6.53 -16.05 8.45
N SER A 158 -6.30 -15.01 7.65
CA SER A 158 -6.97 -13.70 7.82
C SER A 158 -8.48 -13.83 7.73
N ARG A 159 -8.97 -14.64 6.78
CA ARG A 159 -10.40 -14.90 6.62
C ARG A 159 -10.97 -15.66 7.83
N GLU A 160 -10.26 -16.65 8.35
CA GLU A 160 -10.64 -17.37 9.57
C GLU A 160 -10.67 -16.46 10.80
N MET A 161 -9.74 -15.52 10.88
CA MET A 161 -9.71 -14.49 11.93
C MET A 161 -10.86 -13.48 11.78
N GLY A 162 -11.46 -13.36 10.59
CA GLY A 162 -12.51 -12.39 10.30
C GLY A 162 -11.99 -11.02 9.86
N LEU A 163 -10.72 -10.89 9.47
CA LEU A 163 -10.15 -9.64 8.97
C LEU A 163 -10.81 -9.23 7.67
N ARG A 164 -11.49 -8.08 7.64
CA ARG A 164 -12.13 -7.55 6.41
C ARG A 164 -11.16 -7.28 5.25
N THR A 165 -9.86 -7.26 5.52
CA THR A 165 -8.80 -7.04 4.52
C THR A 165 -8.29 -8.32 3.88
N TRP A 166 -8.81 -9.50 4.25
CA TRP A 166 -8.32 -10.79 3.75
C TRP A 166 -8.31 -10.91 2.21
N ASP A 167 -9.28 -10.27 1.54
CA ASP A 167 -9.39 -10.22 0.08
C ASP A 167 -9.02 -8.85 -0.51
N LYS A 168 -8.53 -7.91 0.31
CA LYS A 168 -8.15 -6.56 -0.13
C LYS A 168 -7.06 -6.68 -1.22
N PRO A 169 -7.26 -6.07 -2.40
CA PRO A 169 -6.22 -6.02 -3.43
C PRO A 169 -4.98 -5.30 -2.92
N ALA A 170 -3.81 -5.65 -3.48
CA ALA A 170 -2.57 -4.97 -3.14
C ALA A 170 -2.64 -3.50 -3.59
N ALA A 171 -2.72 -2.60 -2.61
CA ALA A 171 -2.68 -1.17 -2.84
C ALA A 171 -1.21 -0.73 -3.05
N ALA A 172 -0.95 -0.06 -4.17
CA ALA A 172 0.30 0.63 -4.39
C ALA A 172 0.14 2.10 -3.96
N CYS A 173 1.24 2.78 -3.59
CA CYS A 173 1.22 4.21 -3.28
C CYS A 173 0.77 5.05 -4.49
N LEU A 174 0.35 6.30 -4.25
CA LEU A 174 -0.08 7.23 -5.29
C LEU A 174 1.02 7.49 -6.33
N ALA A 175 2.30 7.47 -5.93
CA ALA A 175 3.42 7.63 -6.86
C ALA A 175 3.48 6.52 -7.92
N SER A 176 2.87 5.35 -7.67
CA SER A 176 2.77 4.31 -8.69
C SER A 176 1.91 4.74 -9.88
N ARG A 177 1.15 5.84 -9.80
CA ARG A 177 0.33 6.37 -10.90
C ARG A 177 1.12 7.30 -11.81
N VAL A 178 2.36 7.63 -11.43
CA VAL A 178 3.26 8.53 -12.14
C VAL A 178 4.26 7.70 -12.97
N PRO A 179 4.41 7.96 -14.29
CA PRO A 179 5.42 7.31 -15.12
C PRO A 179 6.83 7.51 -14.55
N TYR A 180 7.69 6.48 -14.65
CA TYR A 180 9.09 6.59 -14.22
C TYR A 180 9.80 7.77 -14.93
N GLY A 181 10.73 8.41 -14.22
CA GLY A 181 11.45 9.62 -14.65
C GLY A 181 10.62 10.91 -14.63
N THR A 182 9.29 10.84 -14.37
CA THR A 182 8.48 12.03 -14.14
C THR A 182 8.54 12.45 -12.67
N PRO A 183 8.92 13.70 -12.35
CA PRO A 183 9.07 14.15 -10.97
C PRO A 183 7.82 13.95 -10.11
N VAL A 184 7.97 13.25 -9.00
CA VAL A 184 6.91 13.03 -8.02
C VAL A 184 6.87 14.22 -7.06
N THR A 185 5.81 15.03 -7.16
CA THR A 185 5.59 16.21 -6.32
C THR A 185 4.34 16.07 -5.47
N VAL A 186 4.30 16.76 -4.32
CA VAL A 186 3.10 16.80 -3.45
C VAL A 186 1.86 17.24 -4.22
N GLY A 187 1.98 18.28 -5.05
CA GLY A 187 0.87 18.79 -5.86
C GLY A 187 0.34 17.77 -6.88
N LEU A 188 1.24 17.00 -7.50
CA LEU A 188 0.87 15.92 -8.42
C LEU A 188 0.16 14.78 -7.69
N LEU A 189 0.71 14.32 -6.56
CA LEU A 189 0.12 13.24 -5.78
C LEU A 189 -1.27 13.64 -5.24
N ALA A 190 -1.42 14.87 -4.74
CA ALA A 190 -2.71 15.39 -4.31
C ALA A 190 -3.73 15.49 -5.45
N ARG A 191 -3.29 15.82 -6.67
CA ARG A 191 -4.16 15.79 -7.86
C ARG A 191 -4.62 14.36 -8.16
N ILE A 192 -3.73 13.38 -8.11
CA ILE A 192 -4.05 11.97 -8.34
C ILE A 192 -5.01 11.45 -7.27
N ASP A 193 -4.78 11.74 -5.99
CA ASP A 193 -5.67 11.33 -4.90
C ASP A 193 -7.10 11.86 -5.11
N ARG A 194 -7.23 13.17 -5.39
CA ARG A 194 -8.55 13.78 -5.69
C ARG A 194 -9.20 13.16 -6.92
N ALA A 195 -8.43 12.81 -7.95
CA ALA A 195 -8.95 12.16 -9.15
C ALA A 195 -9.46 10.74 -8.85
N GLU A 196 -8.72 9.92 -8.07
CA GLU A 196 -9.19 8.58 -7.67
C GLU A 196 -10.42 8.69 -6.78
N ALA A 197 -10.45 9.63 -5.83
CA ALA A 197 -11.60 9.89 -4.97
C ALA A 197 -12.84 10.28 -5.77
N ALA A 198 -12.73 11.26 -6.68
CA ALA A 198 -13.84 11.72 -7.49
C ALA A 198 -14.39 10.61 -8.40
N LEU A 199 -13.52 9.81 -9.02
CA LEU A 199 -13.96 8.66 -9.82
C LEU A 199 -14.66 7.61 -8.95
N ARG A 200 -14.13 7.34 -7.76
CA ARG A 200 -14.72 6.40 -6.80
C ARG A 200 -16.11 6.85 -6.36
N GLU A 201 -16.31 8.14 -6.11
CA GLU A 201 -17.62 8.71 -5.76
C GLU A 201 -18.66 8.49 -6.86
N VAL A 202 -18.28 8.71 -8.14
CA VAL A 202 -19.17 8.45 -9.27
C VAL A 202 -19.57 6.97 -9.32
N LEU A 203 -18.61 6.05 -9.19
CA LEU A 203 -18.88 4.61 -9.24
C LEU A 203 -19.79 4.14 -8.09
N VAL A 204 -19.54 4.61 -6.87
CA VAL A 204 -20.38 4.31 -5.70
C VAL A 204 -21.80 4.85 -5.90
N ALA A 205 -21.95 6.08 -6.41
CA ALA A 205 -23.25 6.66 -6.71
C ALA A 205 -24.02 5.88 -7.79
N SER A 206 -23.31 5.20 -8.70
CA SER A 206 -23.88 4.29 -9.70
C SER A 206 -24.18 2.89 -9.17
N GLY A 207 -24.00 2.63 -7.88
CA GLY A 207 -24.25 1.32 -7.25
C GLY A 207 -23.15 0.29 -7.48
N VAL A 208 -21.98 0.70 -7.99
CA VAL A 208 -20.83 -0.17 -8.18
C VAL A 208 -19.94 -0.12 -6.95
N ARG A 209 -19.65 -1.28 -6.36
CA ARG A 209 -18.54 -1.39 -5.40
C ARG A 209 -17.23 -1.25 -6.17
N PRO A 210 -16.43 -0.21 -5.94
CA PRO A 210 -15.22 0.00 -6.73
C PRO A 210 -14.16 -1.01 -6.32
N GLY A 211 -13.79 -1.90 -7.26
CA GLY A 211 -12.68 -2.84 -7.14
C GLY A 211 -11.33 -2.16 -7.36
N ASN A 212 -10.54 -2.67 -8.29
CA ASN A 212 -9.30 -2.02 -8.70
C ASN A 212 -9.61 -0.74 -9.48
N LEU A 213 -9.02 0.38 -9.05
CA LEU A 213 -9.15 1.68 -9.69
C LEU A 213 -7.81 2.39 -9.59
N ARG A 214 -7.32 2.89 -10.73
CA ARG A 214 -6.17 3.79 -10.79
C ARG A 214 -6.41 4.92 -11.78
N VAL A 215 -5.92 6.11 -11.45
CA VAL A 215 -5.82 7.22 -12.40
C VAL A 215 -4.35 7.48 -12.72
N ARG A 216 -3.89 7.07 -13.89
CA ARG A 216 -2.51 7.28 -14.32
C ARG A 216 -2.33 8.68 -14.85
N HIS A 217 -1.29 9.35 -14.38
CA HIS A 217 -0.92 10.67 -14.84
C HIS A 217 -0.09 10.58 -16.14
N ALA A 218 -0.42 11.42 -17.12
CA ALA A 218 0.39 11.63 -18.32
C ALA A 218 0.26 13.09 -18.79
N GLY A 219 0.98 14.02 -18.13
CA GLY A 219 0.94 15.43 -18.48
C GLY A 219 -0.44 16.05 -18.19
N ASP A 220 -1.12 16.52 -19.25
CA ASP A 220 -2.49 17.03 -19.15
C ASP A 220 -3.56 15.93 -19.34
N THR A 221 -3.14 14.69 -19.55
CA THR A 221 -4.01 13.53 -19.75
C THR A 221 -4.05 12.66 -18.49
N VAL A 222 -5.25 12.18 -18.16
CA VAL A 222 -5.46 11.10 -17.20
C VAL A 222 -5.92 9.85 -17.92
N ARG A 223 -5.33 8.71 -17.55
CA ARG A 223 -5.74 7.39 -18.03
C ARG A 223 -6.31 6.57 -16.88
N ILE A 224 -7.60 6.26 -16.98
CA ILE A 224 -8.35 5.46 -16.03
C ILE A 224 -8.04 3.98 -16.28
N GLU A 225 -7.66 3.27 -15.22
CA GLU A 225 -7.54 1.81 -15.20
C GLU A 225 -8.53 1.28 -14.16
N VAL A 226 -9.53 0.51 -14.60
CA VAL A 226 -10.50 -0.16 -13.74
C VAL A 226 -10.65 -1.62 -14.16
N ASP A 227 -11.28 -2.43 -13.30
CA ASP A 227 -11.67 -3.79 -13.69
C ASP A 227 -12.64 -3.75 -14.91
N PRO A 228 -12.51 -4.66 -15.90
CA PRO A 228 -13.29 -4.58 -17.15
C PRO A 228 -14.81 -4.63 -16.98
N ASP A 229 -15.32 -5.27 -15.92
CA ASP A 229 -16.73 -5.30 -15.56
C ASP A 229 -17.30 -3.91 -15.20
N VAL A 230 -16.43 -2.96 -14.87
CA VAL A 230 -16.79 -1.56 -14.57
C VAL A 230 -16.91 -0.71 -15.85
N PHE A 231 -16.41 -1.17 -17.00
CA PHE A 231 -16.40 -0.39 -18.25
C PHE A 231 -17.78 0.12 -18.69
N PRO A 232 -18.88 -0.68 -18.63
CA PRO A 232 -20.21 -0.19 -18.98
C PRO A 232 -20.64 1.02 -18.15
N VAL A 233 -20.26 1.05 -16.86
CA VAL A 233 -20.58 2.14 -15.94
C VAL A 233 -19.74 3.38 -16.27
N ILE A 234 -18.45 3.21 -16.61
CA ILE A 234 -17.63 4.32 -17.12
C ILE A 234 -18.27 4.95 -18.37
N GLY A 235 -18.73 4.13 -19.31
CA GLY A 235 -19.40 4.60 -20.53
C GLY A 235 -20.72 5.33 -20.24
N ALA A 236 -21.57 4.75 -19.38
CA ALA A 236 -22.86 5.34 -19.00
C ALA A 236 -22.71 6.68 -18.28
N HIS A 237 -21.65 6.84 -17.48
CA HIS A 237 -21.39 8.04 -16.67
C HIS A 237 -20.25 8.93 -17.22
N HIS A 238 -19.84 8.74 -18.48
CA HIS A 238 -18.65 9.40 -19.06
C HIS A 238 -18.67 10.92 -18.87
N SER A 239 -19.79 11.60 -19.12
CA SER A 239 -19.91 13.06 -18.99
C SER A 239 -19.68 13.55 -17.56
N GLN A 240 -20.11 12.78 -16.56
CA GLN A 240 -19.89 13.11 -15.15
C GLN A 240 -18.43 12.89 -14.76
N ILE A 241 -17.85 11.78 -15.22
CA ILE A 241 -16.44 11.44 -14.98
C ILE A 241 -15.51 12.49 -15.61
N VAL A 242 -15.77 12.88 -16.86
CA VAL A 242 -15.00 13.92 -17.57
C VAL A 242 -15.02 15.22 -16.78
N ARG A 243 -16.20 15.73 -16.41
CA ARG A 243 -16.31 16.96 -15.62
C ARG A 243 -15.58 16.87 -14.28
N ALA A 244 -15.69 15.74 -13.59
CA ALA A 244 -15.05 15.54 -12.30
C ALA A 244 -13.51 15.59 -12.42
N LEU A 245 -12.95 14.93 -13.43
CA LEU A 245 -11.49 14.88 -13.64
C LEU A 245 -10.93 16.17 -14.26
N GLU A 246 -11.73 16.88 -15.07
CA GLU A 246 -11.41 18.23 -15.54
C GLU A 246 -11.34 19.23 -14.38
N ALA A 247 -12.30 19.18 -13.44
CA ALA A 247 -12.29 20.01 -12.24
C ALA A 247 -11.06 19.76 -11.34
N VAL A 248 -10.48 18.56 -11.40
CA VAL A 248 -9.23 18.22 -10.68
C VAL A 248 -7.98 18.75 -11.40
N GLY A 249 -8.09 19.10 -12.69
CA GLY A 249 -7.03 19.75 -13.47
C GLY A 249 -6.46 18.92 -14.62
N TYR A 250 -7.20 17.91 -15.11
CA TYR A 250 -6.85 17.19 -16.35
C TYR A 250 -7.59 17.76 -17.55
N ARG A 251 -6.93 17.82 -18.71
CA ARG A 251 -7.54 18.28 -19.97
C ARG A 251 -8.17 17.13 -20.75
N TYR A 252 -7.53 15.96 -20.72
CA TYR A 252 -7.99 14.79 -21.46
C TYR A 252 -8.23 13.64 -20.50
N VAL A 253 -9.39 13.00 -20.61
CA VAL A 253 -9.78 11.85 -19.82
C VAL A 253 -9.90 10.65 -20.74
N THR A 254 -9.11 9.61 -20.44
CA THR A 254 -9.02 8.41 -21.27
C THR A 254 -9.27 7.16 -20.42
N LEU A 255 -9.73 6.08 -21.05
CA LEU A 255 -9.85 4.76 -20.45
C LEU A 255 -8.81 3.83 -21.07
N ASP A 256 -8.05 3.12 -20.24
CA ASP A 256 -7.19 2.04 -20.71
C ASP A 256 -8.06 0.83 -21.06
N LEU A 257 -8.16 0.50 -22.35
CA LEU A 257 -8.97 -0.62 -22.83
C LEU A 257 -8.43 -1.99 -22.37
N ALA A 258 -7.17 -2.07 -21.95
CA ALA A 258 -6.64 -3.28 -21.33
C ALA A 258 -7.13 -3.45 -19.88
N GLY A 259 -7.76 -2.42 -19.31
CA GLY A 259 -8.22 -2.40 -17.92
C GLY A 259 -7.07 -2.35 -16.92
N PHE A 260 -7.41 -2.62 -15.66
CA PHE A 260 -6.42 -2.67 -14.59
C PHE A 260 -5.43 -3.83 -14.75
N ARG A 261 -4.13 -3.51 -14.62
CA ARG A 261 -3.06 -4.51 -14.55
C ARG A 261 -2.10 -4.17 -13.40
N SER A 262 -1.82 -5.15 -12.54
CA SER A 262 -0.79 -4.99 -11.51
C SER A 262 0.57 -4.76 -12.17
N GLY A 263 1.37 -3.83 -11.64
CA GLY A 263 2.68 -3.51 -12.20
C GLY A 263 2.67 -2.85 -13.60
N ASN A 264 1.56 -2.28 -14.07
CA ASN A 264 1.43 -1.73 -15.45
C ASN A 264 2.48 -0.67 -15.86
N LEU A 265 3.28 -0.10 -14.96
CA LEU A 265 4.37 0.83 -15.32
C LEU A 265 5.75 0.17 -15.27
N ASN A 266 5.86 -1.04 -14.69
CA ASN A 266 7.14 -1.74 -14.53
C ASN A 266 7.69 -2.28 -15.86
N TRP A 267 6.90 -2.24 -16.95
CA TRP A 267 7.43 -2.54 -18.28
C TRP A 267 8.60 -1.61 -18.62
N ALA A 268 8.51 -0.32 -18.28
CA ALA A 268 9.57 0.66 -18.59
C ALA A 268 10.92 0.39 -17.88
N LEU A 269 10.93 -0.50 -16.88
CA LEU A 269 12.16 -0.94 -16.21
C LEU A 269 12.80 -2.17 -16.87
N ARG A 270 12.16 -2.76 -17.89
CA ARG A 270 12.69 -3.94 -18.58
C ARG A 270 13.70 -3.51 -19.65
N PRO A 271 14.88 -4.16 -19.73
CA PRO A 271 15.95 -3.79 -20.67
C PRO A 271 15.53 -3.87 -22.14
N ASP A 272 14.53 -4.69 -22.48
CA ASP A 272 14.04 -4.91 -23.86
C ASP A 272 12.61 -4.40 -24.07
N SER A 273 12.26 -3.26 -23.46
CA SER A 273 10.97 -2.63 -23.74
C SER A 273 10.93 -2.15 -25.19
N PRO A 274 9.86 -2.48 -25.95
CA PRO A 274 9.74 -2.06 -27.36
C PRO A 274 9.69 -0.55 -27.52
#